data_AF-A0A257M216-F1
#
_entry.id   AF-A0A257M216-F1
#
_cell.length_a   1.000
_cell.length_b   1.000
_cell.length_c   1.000
_cell.angle_alpha   90.00
_cell.angle_beta   90.00
_cell.angle_gamma   90.00
#
_symmetry.space_group_name_H-M   'P 1'
#
loop_
_entity.id
_entity.type
_entity.pdbx_description
1 polymer ?
#
loop_
_entity_poly.entity_id
_entity_poly.type
_entity_poly.pdbx_seq_one_letter_code
_entity_poly.pdbx_strand_id
1 'polypeptide(L)'
;MSSLMVKAAPPAPSTQNPLIQVTVEYIEVTQEEATRLLYKEKLGKDGTKLRAELQAMLESGRAKPFETLMASSKAQQKVTSESVREVIYATEYEPAELPTYVGVEKETVASPDLVKGLSSLVTPETPTAFETRNTGGTVEIEAVLSDDKKTIQLRLAHELV
;
A
#
# COMPACT_ATOMS: atom_id res chain seq x y z
N MET A 1 5.69 -5.84 -72.10
CA MET A 1 5.77 -6.40 -70.74
C MET A 1 4.88 -5.56 -69.83
N SER A 2 3.62 -5.97 -69.64
CA SER A 2 2.64 -5.25 -68.82
C SER A 2 2.86 -5.58 -67.35
N SER A 3 3.23 -4.58 -66.54
CA SER A 3 3.47 -4.73 -65.11
C SER A 3 2.13 -4.65 -64.36
N LEU A 4 1.70 -5.77 -63.78
CA LEU A 4 0.57 -5.80 -62.84
C LEU A 4 1.00 -5.15 -61.53
N MET A 5 0.51 -3.94 -61.25
CA MET A 5 0.57 -3.35 -59.92
C MET A 5 -0.45 -4.03 -59.00
N VAL A 6 0.02 -4.92 -58.14
CA VAL A 6 -0.77 -5.46 -57.02
C VAL A 6 -0.88 -4.37 -55.97
N LYS A 7 -2.04 -3.72 -55.90
CA LYS A 7 -2.39 -2.78 -54.83
C LYS A 7 -2.56 -3.57 -53.54
N ALA A 8 -1.61 -3.46 -52.62
CA ALA A 8 -1.71 -4.05 -51.29
C ALA A 8 -3.00 -3.57 -50.60
N ALA A 9 -3.77 -4.51 -50.06
CA ALA A 9 -4.95 -4.19 -49.27
C ALA A 9 -4.55 -3.34 -48.04
N PRO A 10 -5.36 -2.34 -47.65
CA PRO A 10 -5.08 -1.57 -46.44
C PRO A 10 -4.99 -2.51 -45.23
N PRO A 11 -4.07 -2.26 -44.27
CA PRO A 11 -3.98 -3.07 -43.07
C PRO A 11 -5.33 -3.06 -42.35
N ALA A 12 -5.78 -4.24 -41.92
CA ALA A 12 -7.00 -4.37 -41.13
C ALA A 12 -6.95 -3.40 -39.93
N PRO A 13 -8.08 -2.77 -39.54
CA PRO A 13 -8.10 -1.90 -38.37
C PRO A 13 -7.57 -2.71 -37.19
N SER A 14 -6.49 -2.23 -36.59
CA SER A 14 -5.93 -2.84 -35.38
C SER A 14 -7.06 -2.87 -34.35
N THR A 15 -7.48 -4.07 -33.95
CA THR A 15 -8.41 -4.27 -32.85
C THR A 15 -7.73 -3.71 -31.60
N GLN A 16 -7.92 -2.41 -31.34
CA GLN A 16 -7.42 -1.79 -30.13
C GLN A 16 -8.21 -2.39 -28.98
N ASN A 17 -7.58 -3.34 -28.29
CA ASN A 17 -8.14 -3.92 -27.09
C ASN A 17 -8.15 -2.80 -26.03
N PRO A 18 -9.33 -2.36 -25.55
CA PRO A 18 -9.40 -1.21 -24.66
C PRO A 18 -8.61 -1.49 -23.38
N LEU A 19 -7.92 -0.46 -22.89
CA LEU A 19 -7.25 -0.53 -21.60
C LEU A 19 -8.32 -0.48 -20.51
N ILE A 20 -8.33 -1.47 -19.62
CA ILE A 20 -9.21 -1.53 -18.46
C ILE A 20 -8.40 -1.00 -17.28
N GLN A 21 -8.89 0.06 -16.64
CA GLN A 21 -8.31 0.63 -15.44
C GLN A 21 -9.23 0.36 -14.25
N VAL A 22 -8.68 -0.25 -13.21
CA VAL A 22 -9.36 -0.50 -11.94
C VAL A 22 -8.70 0.37 -10.88
N THR A 23 -9.52 1.12 -10.15
CA THR A 23 -9.08 1.93 -9.01
C THR A 23 -9.77 1.43 -7.76
N VAL A 24 -8.99 1.07 -6.74
CA VAL A 24 -9.46 0.64 -5.43
C VAL A 24 -9.12 1.73 -4.43
N GLU A 25 -10.14 2.29 -3.80
CA GLU A 25 -10.01 3.37 -2.81
C GLU A 25 -10.40 2.85 -1.43
N TYR A 26 -9.50 3.03 -0.48
CA TYR A 26 -9.77 2.81 0.94
C TYR A 26 -10.10 4.16 1.55
N ILE A 27 -11.33 4.31 2.00
CA ILE A 27 -11.85 5.53 2.60
C ILE A 27 -12.31 5.20 4.01
N GLU A 28 -11.74 5.87 4.99
CA GLU A 28 -12.15 5.75 6.38
C GLU A 28 -13.38 6.62 6.62
N VAL A 29 -14.42 6.00 7.16
CA VAL A 29 -15.67 6.65 7.57
C VAL A 29 -16.06 6.15 8.94
N THR A 30 -16.91 6.91 9.65
CA THR A 30 -17.49 6.43 10.90
C THR A 30 -18.42 5.24 10.64
N GLN A 31 -18.53 4.32 11.60
CA GLN A 31 -19.41 3.14 11.48
C GLN A 31 -20.89 3.54 11.25
N GLU A 32 -21.31 4.66 11.83
CA GLU A 32 -22.65 5.21 11.64
C GLU A 32 -22.90 5.58 10.16
N GLU A 33 -21.94 6.28 9.56
CA GLU A 33 -22.03 6.70 8.15
C GLU A 33 -21.95 5.51 7.19
N ALA A 34 -21.06 4.55 7.45
CA ALA A 34 -21.00 3.30 6.68
C ALA A 34 -22.35 2.58 6.69
N THR A 35 -22.98 2.48 7.86
CA THR A 35 -24.30 1.84 8.01
C THR A 35 -25.39 2.61 7.26
N ARG A 36 -25.35 3.95 7.31
CA ARG A 36 -26.29 4.81 6.58
C ARG A 36 -26.18 4.61 5.07
N LEU A 37 -24.96 4.67 4.54
CA LEU A 37 -24.68 4.57 3.10
C LEU A 37 -25.03 3.18 2.53
N LEU A 38 -24.65 2.11 3.24
CA LEU A 38 -24.82 0.74 2.74
C LEU A 38 -26.24 0.21 2.89
N TYR A 39 -26.92 0.53 3.99
CA TYR A 39 -28.19 -0.13 4.34
C TYR A 39 -29.41 0.79 4.33
N LYS A 40 -29.26 2.07 4.70
CA LYS A 40 -30.42 2.97 4.85
C LYS A 40 -30.75 3.71 3.55
N GLU A 41 -29.75 4.28 2.88
CA GLU A 41 -29.97 5.16 1.73
C GLU A 41 -29.95 4.45 0.36
N LYS A 42 -29.47 3.21 0.28
CA LYS A 42 -29.42 2.37 -0.94
C LYS A 42 -29.16 3.19 -2.21
N LEU A 43 -27.93 3.67 -2.37
CA LEU A 43 -27.51 4.66 -3.36
C LEU A 43 -27.39 4.13 -4.81
N GLY A 44 -28.37 3.36 -5.28
CA GLY A 44 -28.41 2.82 -6.64
C GLY A 44 -27.75 1.44 -6.79
N LYS A 45 -27.59 1.00 -8.04
CA LYS A 45 -27.11 -0.36 -8.38
C LYS A 45 -25.65 -0.41 -8.85
N ASP A 46 -25.11 0.70 -9.34
CA ASP A 46 -23.81 0.82 -10.01
C ASP A 46 -22.76 1.61 -9.19
N GLY A 47 -23.12 2.01 -7.96
CA GLY A 47 -22.21 2.69 -7.03
C GLY A 47 -21.88 4.14 -7.39
N THR A 48 -22.37 4.70 -8.50
CA THR A 48 -22.04 6.07 -8.91
C THR A 48 -22.48 7.12 -7.89
N LYS A 49 -23.69 6.99 -7.34
CA LYS A 49 -24.17 7.92 -6.30
C LYS A 49 -23.43 7.72 -4.97
N LEU A 50 -23.11 6.47 -4.63
CA LEU A 50 -22.31 6.16 -3.44
C LEU A 50 -20.94 6.85 -3.51
N ARG A 51 -20.27 6.79 -4.66
CA ARG A 51 -18.99 7.47 -4.87
C ARG A 51 -19.12 8.99 -4.78
N ALA A 52 -20.13 9.59 -5.40
CA ALA A 52 -20.35 11.03 -5.33
C ALA A 52 -20.57 11.51 -3.89
N GLU A 53 -21.30 10.74 -3.09
CA GLU A 53 -21.51 11.06 -1.68
C GLU A 53 -20.25 10.89 -0.83
N LEU A 54 -19.47 9.83 -1.06
CA LEU A 54 -18.16 9.66 -0.42
C LEU A 54 -17.21 10.81 -0.77
N GLN A 55 -17.24 11.32 -2.01
CA GLN A 55 -16.47 12.52 -2.40
C GLN A 55 -16.92 13.76 -1.64
N ALA A 56 -18.22 14.00 -1.50
CA ALA A 56 -18.72 15.10 -0.68
C ALA A 56 -18.33 14.95 0.81
N MET A 57 -18.27 13.72 1.31
CA MET A 57 -17.80 13.45 2.68
C MET A 57 -16.29 13.72 2.84
N LEU A 58 -15.48 13.40 1.83
CA LEU A 58 -14.05 13.73 1.81
C LEU A 58 -13.84 15.26 1.81
N GLU A 59 -14.58 15.99 0.97
CA GLU A 59 -14.51 17.46 0.89
C GLU A 59 -14.95 18.14 2.20
N SER A 60 -15.97 17.59 2.87
CA SER A 60 -16.46 18.11 4.15
C SER A 60 -15.64 17.65 5.36
N GLY A 61 -14.64 16.79 5.19
CA GLY A 61 -13.80 16.25 6.26
C GLY A 61 -14.48 15.20 7.14
N ARG A 62 -15.65 14.70 6.72
CA ARG A 62 -16.37 13.61 7.40
C ARG A 62 -15.81 12.23 7.07
N ALA A 63 -15.12 12.11 5.93
CA ALA A 63 -14.36 10.94 5.54
C ALA A 63 -12.87 11.29 5.42
N LYS A 64 -11.99 10.29 5.56
CA LYS A 64 -10.56 10.44 5.32
C LYS A 64 -10.09 9.49 4.22
N PRO A 65 -9.30 9.96 3.24
CA PRO A 65 -8.65 9.06 2.30
C PRO A 65 -7.57 8.27 3.04
N PHE A 66 -7.56 6.95 2.89
CA PHE A 66 -6.54 6.09 3.50
C PHE A 66 -5.50 5.65 2.47
N GLU A 67 -5.93 4.98 1.40
CA GLU A 67 -5.03 4.47 0.35
C GLU A 67 -5.77 4.44 -0.99
N THR A 68 -5.05 4.59 -2.10
CA THR A 68 -5.59 4.42 -3.47
C THR A 68 -4.65 3.56 -4.28
N LEU A 69 -5.14 2.40 -4.72
CA LEU A 69 -4.41 1.48 -5.58
C LEU A 69 -5.00 1.50 -6.98
N MET A 70 -4.13 1.45 -7.99
CA MET A 70 -4.53 1.51 -9.39
C MET A 70 -3.81 0.46 -10.20
N ALA A 71 -4.57 -0.35 -10.93
CA ALA A 71 -4.04 -1.33 -11.87
C ALA A 71 -4.71 -1.17 -13.23
N SER A 72 -3.90 -1.20 -14.28
CA SER A 72 -4.36 -1.08 -15.67
C SER A 72 -3.93 -2.31 -16.45
N SER A 73 -4.86 -2.99 -17.10
CA SER A 73 -4.60 -4.21 -17.88
C SER A 73 -5.35 -4.21 -19.21
N LYS A 74 -4.86 -5.00 -20.17
CA LYS A 74 -5.67 -5.39 -21.32
C LYS A 74 -6.59 -6.54 -20.90
N ALA A 75 -7.66 -6.76 -21.66
CA ALA A 75 -8.58 -7.88 -21.40
C ALA A 75 -7.83 -9.22 -21.33
N GLN A 76 -8.22 -10.07 -20.37
CA GLN A 76 -7.65 -11.40 -20.09
C GLN A 76 -6.18 -11.40 -19.64
N GLN A 77 -5.68 -10.27 -19.12
CA GLN A 77 -4.37 -10.21 -18.50
C GLN A 77 -4.50 -10.04 -16.99
N LYS A 78 -3.82 -10.93 -16.26
CA LYS A 78 -3.59 -10.77 -14.82
C LYS A 78 -2.51 -9.72 -14.61
N VAL A 79 -2.83 -8.70 -13.81
CA VAL A 79 -1.92 -7.61 -13.44
C VAL A 79 -1.96 -7.41 -11.94
N THR A 80 -0.77 -7.26 -11.36
CA THR A 80 -0.58 -6.94 -9.94
C THR A 80 0.05 -5.55 -9.84
N SER A 81 -0.47 -4.73 -8.93
CA SER A 81 0.11 -3.44 -8.54
C SER A 81 0.23 -3.42 -7.02
N GLU A 82 1.37 -2.94 -6.54
CA GLU A 82 1.69 -2.91 -5.13
C GLU A 82 2.25 -1.55 -4.72
N SER A 83 1.87 -1.10 -3.54
CA SER A 83 2.32 0.11 -2.85
C SER A 83 2.85 -0.36 -1.50
N VAL A 84 4.14 -0.70 -1.46
CA VAL A 84 4.75 -1.38 -0.32
C VAL A 84 5.73 -0.46 0.38
N ARG A 85 5.63 -0.41 1.71
CA ARG A 85 6.62 0.13 2.63
C ARG A 85 7.22 -1.00 3.45
N GLU A 86 8.54 -1.02 3.49
CA GLU A 86 9.28 -1.94 4.36
C GLU A 86 9.35 -1.37 5.78
N VAL A 87 8.89 -2.15 6.75
CA VAL A 87 9.09 -1.89 8.18
C VAL A 87 10.16 -2.83 8.66
N ILE A 88 11.32 -2.27 8.98
CA ILE A 88 12.48 -2.99 9.51
C ILE A 88 12.49 -2.76 11.02
N TYR A 89 12.42 -3.84 11.80
CA TYR A 89 12.46 -3.77 13.26
C TYR A 89 13.45 -4.78 13.82
N ALA A 90 14.04 -4.43 14.97
CA ALA A 90 14.95 -5.31 15.66
C ALA A 90 14.19 -6.43 16.37
N THR A 91 14.68 -7.66 16.26
CA THR A 91 14.10 -8.85 16.90
C THR A 91 14.90 -9.34 18.09
N GLU A 92 16.20 -9.04 18.10
CA GLU A 92 17.12 -9.41 19.18
C GLU A 92 17.97 -8.20 19.58
N TYR A 93 18.26 -8.13 20.88
CA TYR A 93 19.07 -7.08 21.48
C TYR A 93 20.17 -7.72 22.31
N GLU A 94 21.38 -7.18 22.19
CA GLU A 94 22.47 -7.48 23.11
C GLU A 94 22.22 -6.74 24.44
N PRO A 95 22.33 -7.43 25.59
CA PRO A 95 22.16 -6.79 26.88
C PRO A 95 23.26 -5.75 27.12
N ALA A 96 22.93 -4.70 27.87
CA ALA A 96 23.91 -3.73 28.32
C ALA A 96 25.01 -4.38 29.16
N GLU A 97 26.27 -4.09 28.86
CA GLU A 97 27.42 -4.63 29.59
C GLU A 97 28.06 -3.55 30.47
N LEU A 98 28.56 -4.00 31.63
CA LEU A 98 29.40 -3.17 32.50
C LEU A 98 30.87 -3.33 32.09
N PRO A 99 31.68 -2.26 32.14
CA PRO A 99 33.11 -2.37 31.90
C PRO A 99 33.77 -3.35 32.89
N THR A 100 34.51 -4.34 32.38
CA THR A 100 35.24 -5.32 33.20
C THR A 100 36.35 -4.69 34.05
N TYR A 101 36.87 -3.54 33.62
CA TYR A 101 37.88 -2.79 34.34
C TYR A 101 37.64 -1.29 34.19
N VAL A 102 37.55 -0.59 35.32
CA VAL A 102 37.61 0.87 35.37
C VAL A 102 38.86 1.24 36.16
N GLY A 103 39.83 1.87 35.49
CA GLY A 103 41.05 2.36 36.16
C GLY A 103 40.73 3.57 37.01
N VAL A 104 40.47 3.36 38.31
CA VAL A 104 40.31 4.45 39.28
C VAL A 104 41.60 4.57 40.08
N GLU A 105 42.24 5.75 40.04
CA GLU A 105 43.40 6.03 40.89
C GLU A 105 42.97 5.95 42.37
N LYS A 106 43.74 5.21 43.18
CA LYS A 106 43.45 4.96 44.60
C LYS A 106 43.59 6.25 45.41
N GLU A 107 42.56 7.10 45.47
CA GLU A 107 42.28 7.96 46.65
C GLU A 107 40.98 8.79 46.61
N THR A 108 40.01 8.51 45.75
CA THR A 108 38.73 9.25 45.76
C THR A 108 37.64 8.47 46.48
N VAL A 109 37.27 8.91 47.68
CA VAL A 109 36.01 8.54 48.35
C VAL A 109 34.87 8.77 47.35
N ALA A 110 33.99 7.77 47.16
CA ALA A 110 32.92 7.77 46.17
C ALA A 110 32.10 9.07 46.21
N SER A 111 32.48 10.05 45.37
CA SER A 111 31.73 11.28 45.21
C SER A 111 30.52 11.00 44.31
N PRO A 112 29.37 11.67 44.51
CA PRO A 112 28.18 11.51 43.68
C PRO A 112 28.46 11.71 42.18
N ASP A 113 29.43 12.57 41.86
CA ASP A 113 29.86 12.85 40.49
C ASP A 113 30.59 11.68 39.83
N LEU A 114 31.34 10.89 40.62
CA LEU A 114 32.05 9.71 40.13
C LEU A 114 31.08 8.55 39.84
N VAL A 115 30.05 8.37 40.67
CA VAL A 115 28.97 7.40 40.44
C VAL A 115 28.21 7.73 39.16
N LYS A 116 27.96 9.01 38.89
CA LYS A 116 27.32 9.48 37.66
C LYS A 116 28.19 9.27 36.42
N GLY A 117 29.50 9.45 36.53
CA GLY A 117 30.46 9.15 35.45
C GLY A 117 30.62 7.65 35.15
N LEU A 118 30.44 6.78 36.15
CA LEU A 118 30.46 5.33 35.95
C LEU A 118 29.23 4.83 35.18
N SER A 119 28.04 5.40 35.42
CA SER A 119 26.83 5.07 34.66
C SER A 119 26.90 5.41 33.18
N SER A 120 27.78 6.35 32.76
CA SER A 120 28.02 6.66 31.35
C SER A 120 28.98 5.70 30.64
N LEU A 121 29.60 4.76 31.35
CA LEU A 121 30.50 3.76 30.77
C LEU A 121 29.79 2.44 30.42
N VAL A 122 28.50 2.32 30.75
CA VAL A 122 27.66 1.17 30.38
C VAL A 122 27.42 1.20 28.88
N THR A 123 27.64 0.09 28.17
CA THR A 123 27.24 -0.01 26.76
C THR A 123 25.72 -0.04 26.66
N PRO A 124 25.09 0.79 25.80
CA PRO A 124 23.65 0.75 25.61
C PRO A 124 23.25 -0.57 24.94
N GLU A 125 21.99 -0.98 25.12
CA GLU A 125 21.43 -2.12 24.40
C GLU A 125 21.48 -1.87 22.89
N THR A 126 22.12 -2.77 22.16
CA THR A 126 22.27 -2.67 20.70
C THR A 126 21.48 -3.76 19.99
N PRO A 127 20.68 -3.42 18.97
CA PRO A 127 19.99 -4.43 18.18
C PRO A 127 20.99 -5.26 17.36
N THR A 128 20.85 -6.58 17.41
CA THR A 128 21.77 -7.53 16.76
C THR A 128 21.16 -8.26 15.58
N ALA A 129 19.83 -8.41 15.56
CA ALA A 129 19.08 -9.00 14.46
C ALA A 129 17.91 -8.10 14.06
N PHE A 130 17.63 -8.05 12.76
CA PHE A 130 16.54 -7.28 12.19
C PHE A 130 15.68 -8.18 11.30
N GLU A 131 14.38 -7.94 11.34
CA GLU A 131 13.41 -8.56 10.44
C GLU A 131 12.71 -7.48 9.61
N THR A 132 12.47 -7.78 8.34
CA THR A 132 11.80 -6.88 7.40
C THR A 132 10.40 -7.40 7.12
N ARG A 133 9.40 -6.57 7.37
CA ARG A 133 8.01 -6.85 6.99
C ARG A 133 7.52 -5.85 5.95
N ASN A 134 6.94 -6.37 4.88
CA ASN A 134 6.27 -5.57 3.85
C ASN A 134 4.88 -5.17 4.37
N THR A 135 4.61 -3.87 4.37
CA THR A 135 3.33 -3.24 4.75
C THR A 135 2.82 -2.39 3.59
N GLY A 136 1.52 -2.10 3.56
CA GLY A 136 0.91 -1.33 2.47
C GLY A 136 -0.10 -2.14 1.67
N GLY A 137 -0.38 -1.68 0.44
CA GLY A 137 -1.49 -2.16 -0.36
C GLY A 137 -1.07 -2.98 -1.57
N THR A 138 -1.75 -4.09 -1.82
CA THR A 138 -1.60 -4.90 -3.02
C THR A 138 -2.94 -5.05 -3.71
N VAL A 139 -2.97 -4.88 -5.03
CA VAL A 139 -4.15 -5.16 -5.85
C VAL A 139 -3.76 -6.06 -7.03
N GLU A 140 -4.49 -7.15 -7.17
CA GLU A 140 -4.41 -8.09 -8.29
C GLU A 140 -5.75 -8.07 -9.03
N ILE A 141 -5.68 -7.81 -10.34
CA ILE A 141 -6.85 -7.77 -11.20
C ILE A 141 -6.69 -8.72 -12.39
N GLU A 142 -7.79 -9.32 -12.77
CA GLU A 142 -7.95 -9.98 -14.07
C GLU A 142 -9.34 -9.57 -14.59
N ALA A 143 -9.36 -8.89 -15.74
CA ALA A 143 -10.57 -8.28 -16.28
C ALA A 143 -10.88 -8.82 -17.67
N VAL A 144 -12.16 -9.12 -17.92
CA VAL A 144 -12.67 -9.54 -19.24
C VAL A 144 -13.80 -8.61 -19.63
N LEU A 145 -13.66 -7.98 -20.79
CA LEU A 145 -14.73 -7.16 -21.37
C LEU A 145 -15.80 -8.10 -21.98
N SER A 146 -17.05 -7.88 -21.61
CA SER A 146 -18.18 -8.65 -22.16
C SER A 146 -18.47 -8.23 -23.61
N ASP A 147 -19.18 -9.08 -24.35
CA ASP A 147 -19.53 -8.82 -25.77
C ASP A 147 -20.33 -7.53 -25.97
N ASP A 148 -21.09 -7.12 -24.95
CA ASP A 148 -21.87 -5.88 -24.95
C ASP A 148 -21.01 -4.61 -24.80
N LYS A 149 -19.71 -4.75 -24.52
CA LYS A 149 -18.74 -3.69 -24.24
C LYS A 149 -19.15 -2.74 -23.10
N LYS A 150 -20.09 -3.15 -22.26
CA LYS A 150 -20.63 -2.34 -21.15
C LYS A 150 -20.36 -2.96 -19.79
N THR A 151 -20.22 -4.28 -19.73
CA THR A 151 -19.91 -4.98 -18.49
C THR A 151 -18.50 -5.54 -18.49
N ILE A 152 -17.83 -5.40 -17.34
CA ILE A 152 -16.51 -5.97 -17.09
C ILE A 152 -16.70 -7.10 -16.09
N GLN A 153 -16.29 -8.30 -16.46
CA GLN A 153 -16.10 -9.38 -15.51
C GLN A 153 -14.74 -9.18 -14.85
N LEU A 154 -14.75 -8.89 -13.56
CA LEU A 154 -13.56 -8.55 -12.79
C LEU A 154 -13.32 -9.61 -11.71
N ARG A 155 -12.15 -10.24 -11.77
CA ARG A 155 -11.56 -10.90 -10.61
C ARG A 155 -10.66 -9.90 -9.92
N LEU A 156 -10.95 -9.63 -8.65
CA LEU A 156 -10.23 -8.68 -7.81
C LEU A 156 -9.76 -9.42 -6.56
N ALA A 157 -8.46 -9.40 -6.29
CA ALA A 157 -7.89 -9.69 -4.99
C ALA A 157 -7.17 -8.42 -4.51
N HIS A 158 -7.51 -7.97 -3.31
CA HIS A 158 -6.93 -6.77 -2.71
C HIS A 158 -6.52 -7.12 -1.29
N GLU A 159 -5.38 -6.57 -0.89
CA GLU A 159 -4.83 -6.71 0.45
C GLU A 159 -4.31 -5.35 0.90
N LEU A 160 -4.49 -5.06 2.18
CA LEU A 160 -3.97 -3.87 2.84
C LEU A 160 -3.46 -4.30 4.21
N VAL A 161 -2.16 -4.17 4.43
CA VAL A 161 -1.42 -4.62 5.62
C VAL A 161 -0.89 -3.45 6.42
#